data_AF-E4NT13-F1
#
_entry.id   AF-E4NT13-F1
#
_cell.length_a   1.000
_cell.length_b   1.000
_cell.length_c   1.000
_cell.angle_alpha   90.00
_cell.angle_beta   90.00
_cell.angle_gamma   90.00
#
_symmetry.space_group_name_H-M   'P 1'
#
loop_
_entity.id
_entity.type
_entity.pdbx_description
1 polymer ?
#
loop_
_entity_poly.entity_id
_entity_poly.type
_entity_poly.pdbx_seq_one_letter_code
_entity_poly.pdbx_strand_id
1 'polypeptide(L)' 'MLESVELLTMPSLQYQREQGRDMLECRSCGATFPEGQATNDGWHYECPQCNEANGIGQGLRRI' A
#
# COMPACT_ATOMS: atom_id res chain seq x y z
N MET A 1 -4.08 42.49 28.39
CA MET A 1 -3.64 41.54 29.45
C MET A 1 -4.46 40.28 29.30
N LEU A 2 -4.06 39.18 28.68
CA LEU A 2 -2.85 38.78 27.95
C LEU A 2 -3.33 37.88 26.79
N GLU A 3 -2.63 37.92 25.66
CA GLU A 3 -2.63 36.89 24.62
C GLU A 3 -2.32 35.51 25.20
N SER A 4 -2.75 34.42 24.54
CA SER A 4 -1.94 33.18 24.39
C SER A 4 -2.67 32.09 23.59
N VAL A 5 -2.22 31.96 22.33
CA VAL A 5 -2.10 30.73 21.49
C VAL A 5 -3.36 29.90 21.22
N GLU A 6 -4.05 30.13 20.10
CA GLU A 6 -3.75 29.54 18.78
C GLU A 6 -3.74 28.01 18.75
N LEU A 7 -4.84 27.46 18.22
CA LEU A 7 -4.80 26.52 17.10
C LEU A 7 -3.66 25.48 17.14
N LEU A 8 -3.68 24.59 18.13
CA LEU A 8 -3.19 23.24 17.88
C LEU A 8 -4.36 22.43 17.28
N THR A 9 -4.79 22.85 16.09
CA THR A 9 -5.26 21.90 15.08
C THR A 9 -4.06 21.00 14.86
N MET A 10 -3.97 19.94 15.67
CA MET A 10 -3.18 18.78 15.36
C MET A 10 -3.62 18.43 13.94
N PRO A 11 -2.75 18.52 12.91
CA PRO A 11 -3.06 17.84 11.67
C PRO A 11 -3.16 16.39 12.14
N SER A 12 -4.39 15.89 12.26
CA SER A 12 -4.65 14.48 12.38
C SER A 12 -3.77 13.88 11.29
N LEU A 13 -2.78 13.10 11.72
CA LEU A 13 -1.92 12.33 10.84
C LEU A 13 -2.88 11.41 10.08
N GLN A 14 -3.50 11.96 9.04
CA GLN A 14 -4.11 11.24 7.97
C GLN A 14 -2.90 10.63 7.29
N TYR A 15 -2.47 9.51 7.86
CA TYR A 15 -1.66 8.52 7.19
C TYR A 15 -2.55 8.05 6.05
N GLN A 16 -2.64 8.89 5.00
CA GLN A 16 -3.02 8.45 3.68
C GLN A 16 -1.98 7.38 3.40
N ARG A 17 -2.36 6.14 3.70
CA ARG A 17 -1.69 4.98 3.17
C ARG A 17 -1.73 5.24 1.68
N GLU A 18 -0.59 5.63 1.12
CA GLU A 18 -0.36 5.75 -0.30
C GLU A 18 -0.47 4.32 -0.84
N GLN A 19 -1.71 3.81 -0.92
CA GLN A 19 -2.02 2.44 -1.25
C GLN A 19 -1.62 2.26 -2.71
N GLY A 20 -0.43 1.67 -2.90
CA GLY A 20 0.10 1.18 -4.16
C GLY A 20 0.11 2.21 -5.28
N ARG A 21 1.13 3.08 -5.28
CA ARG A 21 1.48 3.83 -6.50
C ARG A 21 2.04 2.90 -7.58
N ASP A 22 2.67 1.82 -7.17
CA ASP A 22 3.27 0.81 -8.05
C ASP A 22 2.25 -0.25 -8.45
N MET A 23 2.35 -0.72 -9.70
CA MET A 23 1.53 -1.82 -10.22
C MET A 23 2.32 -3.12 -10.15
N LEU A 24 1.70 -4.18 -9.63
CA LEU A 24 2.26 -5.51 -9.51
C LEU A 24 1.65 -6.47 -10.53
N GLU A 25 2.50 -7.24 -11.18
CA GLU A 25 2.18 -8.35 -12.06
C GLU A 25 2.53 -9.67 -11.36
N CYS A 26 1.59 -10.60 -11.31
CA CYS A 26 1.84 -11.96 -10.85
C CYS A 26 2.38 -12.81 -12.00
N ARG A 27 3.56 -13.40 -11.85
CA ARG A 27 4.16 -14.35 -12.81
C ARG A 27 3.49 -15.73 -12.81
N SER A 28 2.78 -16.12 -11.74
CA SER A 28 2.11 -17.42 -11.69
C SER A 28 0.82 -17.43 -12.51
N CYS A 29 0.00 -16.37 -12.41
CA CYS A 29 -1.29 -16.29 -13.11
C CYS A 29 -1.35 -15.22 -14.21
N GLY A 30 -0.38 -14.30 -14.28
CA GLY A 30 -0.36 -13.17 -15.22
C GLY A 30 -1.24 -11.99 -14.81
N ALA A 31 -1.87 -12.02 -13.63
CA ALA A 31 -2.74 -10.94 -13.19
C ALA A 31 -1.94 -9.68 -12.86
N THR A 32 -2.45 -8.52 -13.28
CA THR A 32 -1.86 -7.21 -12.99
C THR A 32 -2.79 -6.42 -12.08
N PHE A 33 -2.29 -5.95 -10.95
CA PHE A 33 -3.08 -5.28 -9.91
C PHE A 33 -2.20 -4.23 -9.20
N PRO A 34 -2.79 -3.16 -8.63
CA PRO A 34 -2.02 -2.19 -7.87
C PRO A 34 -1.42 -2.85 -6.62
N GLU A 35 -0.28 -2.35 -6.17
CA GLU A 35 0.44 -2.90 -5.03
C GLU A 35 -0.44 -2.95 -3.76
N GLY A 36 -1.32 -1.95 -3.55
CA GLY A 36 -2.28 -1.94 -2.43
C GLY A 36 -3.46 -2.91 -2.56
N GLN A 37 -3.63 -3.61 -3.69
CA GLN A 37 -4.53 -4.76 -3.82
C GLN A 37 -3.80 -6.08 -3.52
N ALA A 38 -2.48 -6.10 -3.70
CA ALA A 38 -1.63 -7.23 -3.37
C ALA A 38 -1.42 -7.36 -1.86
N THR A 39 -1.52 -6.26 -1.13
CA THR A 39 -1.29 -6.21 0.31
C THR A 39 -2.36 -5.37 0.98
N ASN A 40 -2.85 -5.79 2.14
CA ASN A 40 -3.75 -4.99 2.96
C ASN A 40 -2.97 -4.16 4.00
N ASP A 41 -1.88 -4.75 4.49
CA ASP A 41 -1.04 -4.29 5.59
C ASP A 41 0.23 -3.55 5.13
N GLY A 42 0.58 -3.62 3.85
CA GLY A 42 1.77 -2.96 3.27
C GLY A 42 3.06 -3.78 3.39
N TRP A 43 2.99 -4.99 3.93
CA TRP A 43 4.15 -5.85 4.23
C TRP A 43 4.03 -7.22 3.58
N HIS A 44 2.85 -7.86 3.67
CA HIS A 44 2.59 -9.12 2.96
C HIS A 44 1.99 -8.86 1.60
N TYR A 45 2.77 -9.10 0.56
CA TYR A 45 2.30 -9.05 -0.81
C TYR A 45 1.88 -10.46 -1.24
N GLU A 46 0.62 -10.65 -1.55
CA GLU A 46 0.09 -11.89 -2.09
C GLU A 46 -0.72 -11.59 -3.35
N CYS A 47 -0.76 -12.54 -4.29
CA CYS A 47 -1.64 -12.38 -5.44
C CYS A 47 -3.09 -12.69 -5.03
N PRO A 48 -4.03 -11.73 -5.08
CA PRO A 48 -5.44 -11.98 -4.74
C PRO A 48 -6.15 -12.91 -5.75
N GLN A 49 -5.49 -13.24 -6.86
CA GLN A 49 -6.08 -13.98 -7.97
C GLN A 49 -5.76 -15.48 -7.95
N CYS A 50 -4.57 -15.86 -7.46
CA CYS A 50 -4.14 -17.26 -7.38
C CYS A 50 -3.51 -17.64 -6.04
N ASN A 51 -3.19 -16.70 -5.16
CA ASN A 51 -2.49 -16.91 -3.89
C ASN A 51 -1.16 -17.70 -3.96
N GLU A 52 -0.66 -18.02 -5.16
CA GLU A 52 0.60 -18.74 -5.35
C GLU A 52 1.82 -17.81 -5.26
N ALA A 53 1.69 -16.58 -5.75
CA ALA A 53 2.75 -15.60 -5.67
C ALA A 53 2.67 -14.86 -4.33
N ASN A 54 3.73 -14.99 -3.53
CA ASN A 54 3.83 -14.45 -2.18
C ASN A 54 5.17 -13.70 -2.08
N GLY A 55 5.12 -12.38 -2.08
CA GLY A 55 6.27 -11.49 -2.00
C GLY A 55 6.68 -10.92 -3.36
N ILE A 56 7.14 -9.66 -3.34
CA ILE A 56 7.71 -8.98 -4.51
C ILE A 56 9.07 -9.60 -4.82
N GLY A 57 9.24 -10.09 -6.05
CA GLY A 57 10.38 -10.91 -6.48
C GLY A 57 10.16 -12.41 -6.33
N GLN A 58 9.18 -12.85 -5.53
CA GLN A 58 8.80 -14.25 -5.30
C GLN A 58 7.52 -14.60 -6.07
N GLY A 59 7.48 -14.19 -7.34
CA GLY A 59 6.33 -14.36 -8.22
C GLY A 59 5.57 -13.07 -8.49
N LEU A 60 5.65 -12.06 -7.63
CA LEU A 60 5.10 -10.72 -7.92
C LEU A 60 6.20 -9.82 -8.51
N ARG A 61 5.92 -9.06 -9.56
CA ARG A 61 6.85 -8.16 -10.25
C ARG A 61 6.26 -6.75 -10.31
N ARG A 62 7.04 -5.72 -9.95
CA ARG A 62 6.67 -4.31 -10.18
C ARG A 62 6.87 -3.93 -11.65
N ILE A 63 5.89 -3.24 -12.24
CA ILE A 63 5.92 -2.74 -13.63
C ILE A 63 5.74 -1.23 -13.69
#